data_AF-A0A0M8ZS22-F1
#
_entry.id   AF-A0A0M8ZS22-F1
#
_cell.length_a   1.000
_cell.length_b   1.000
_cell.length_c   1.000
_cell.angle_alpha   90.00
_cell.angle_beta   90.00
_cell.angle_gamma   90.00
#
_symmetry.space_group_name_H-M   'P 1'
#
loop_
_entity.id
_entity.type
_entity.pdbx_description
1 polymer ?
#
loop_
_entity_poly.entity_id
_entity_poly.type
_entity_poly.pdbx_seq_one_letter_code
_entity_poly.pdbx_strand_id
1 'polypeptide(L)'
;MDILKNVSLAFWSTDVWLPPNITWDDIKPNSENKYADYQHLIYPLPMAFILLIIRYALERYCFAPIGKSLGIKNTRTKKAAPNEILEKAYCSRKIKHKQILALAKQLDWSERQVEDGCD
;
A
#
# COMPACT_ATOMS: atom_id res chain seq x y z
N MET A 1 -4.04 -23.30 19.77
CA MET A 1 -3.92 -22.23 20.79
C MET A 1 -2.48 -22.04 21.23
N ASP A 2 -1.63 -23.07 21.13
CA ASP A 2 -0.27 -23.06 21.69
C ASP A 2 0.73 -22.25 20.86
N ILE A 3 0.52 -22.13 19.55
CA ILE A 3 1.36 -21.33 18.66
C ILE A 3 1.31 -19.85 19.05
N LEU A 4 0.10 -19.30 19.26
CA LEU A 4 -0.09 -17.91 19.67
C LEU A 4 0.52 -17.64 21.06
N LYS A 5 0.40 -18.60 21.98
CA LYS A 5 1.03 -18.51 23.30
C LYS A 5 2.55 -18.51 23.20
N ASN A 6 3.13 -19.38 22.38
CA ASN A 6 4.58 -19.45 22.19
C ASN A 6 5.12 -18.18 21.52
N VAL A 7 4.43 -17.65 20.52
CA VAL A 7 4.80 -16.37 19.88
C VAL A 7 4.69 -15.22 20.87
N SER A 8 3.62 -15.17 21.67
CA SER A 8 3.45 -14.17 22.72
C SER A 8 4.57 -14.25 23.77
N LEU A 9 4.92 -15.45 24.25
CA LEU A 9 6.01 -15.66 25.21
C LEU A 9 7.37 -15.25 24.66
N ALA A 10 7.65 -15.54 23.38
CA ALA A 10 8.89 -15.11 22.73
C ALA A 10 8.94 -13.59 22.58
N PHE A 11 7.82 -12.96 22.17
CA PHE A 11 7.73 -11.51 22.03
C PHE A 11 7.87 -10.79 23.38
N TRP A 12 7.25 -11.31 24.43
CA TRP A 12 7.31 -10.79 25.79
C TRP A 12 8.49 -11.33 26.61
N SER A 13 9.60 -11.70 25.96
CA SER A 13 10.81 -12.11 26.66
C SER A 13 11.38 -10.96 27.49
N THR A 14 11.77 -11.22 28.73
CA THR A 14 12.34 -10.22 29.65
C THR A 14 13.63 -9.63 29.12
N ASP A 15 14.45 -10.43 28.44
CA ASP A 15 15.77 -10.01 27.94
C ASP A 15 15.69 -8.96 26.81
N VAL A 16 14.56 -8.90 26.09
CA VAL A 16 14.35 -7.94 25.00
C VAL A 16 13.83 -6.61 25.50
N TRP A 17 12.98 -6.63 26.53
CA TRP A 17 12.21 -5.45 26.97
C TRP A 17 12.68 -4.86 28.30
N LEU A 18 13.27 -5.66 29.18
CA LEU A 18 13.61 -5.25 30.54
C LEU A 18 15.13 -5.16 30.75
N PRO A 19 15.58 -4.29 31.67
CA PRO A 19 16.94 -4.32 32.20
C PRO A 19 17.26 -5.64 32.93
N PRO A 20 18.54 -6.00 33.09
CA PRO A 20 18.94 -7.15 33.88
C PRO A 20 18.46 -7.00 35.33
N ASN A 21 18.01 -8.12 35.93
CA ASN A 21 17.46 -8.24 37.29
C ASN A 21 16.01 -7.77 37.52
N ILE A 22 15.23 -7.50 36.47
CA ILE A 22 13.80 -7.16 36.61
C ILE A 22 12.96 -8.14 35.79
N THR A 23 11.85 -8.60 36.35
CA THR A 23 10.90 -9.49 35.68
C THR A 23 9.54 -8.82 35.47
N TRP A 24 8.72 -9.37 34.57
CA TRP A 24 7.35 -8.89 34.37
C TRP A 24 6.46 -9.04 35.61
N ASP A 25 6.77 -9.98 36.51
CA ASP A 25 6.04 -10.16 37.77
C ASP A 25 6.26 -8.98 38.73
N ASP A 26 7.43 -8.32 38.67
CA ASP A 26 7.73 -7.14 39.50
C ASP A 26 7.01 -5.87 39.02
N ILE A 27 6.69 -5.82 37.72
CA ILE A 27 6.02 -4.66 37.08
C ILE A 27 4.49 -4.81 37.13
N LYS A 28 3.98 -6.02 37.41
CA LYS A 28 2.55 -6.29 37.46
C LYS A 28 1.88 -5.36 38.48
N PRO A 29 0.74 -4.74 38.16
CA PRO A 29 0.09 -3.79 39.05
C PRO A 29 -0.24 -4.46 40.38
N ASN A 30 0.26 -3.87 41.46
CA ASN A 30 0.03 -4.32 42.83
C ASN A 30 -0.58 -3.18 43.65
N SER A 31 -1.12 -3.45 44.84
CA SER A 31 -1.78 -2.44 45.67
C SER A 31 -0.90 -1.22 45.99
N GLU A 32 0.43 -1.39 45.94
CA GLU A 32 1.42 -0.33 46.18
C GLU A 32 1.93 0.33 44.88
N ASN A 33 1.85 -0.36 43.74
CA ASN A 33 2.44 0.06 42.47
C ASN A 33 1.38 0.18 41.36
N LYS A 34 1.06 1.43 40.97
CA LYS A 34 0.13 1.76 39.86
C LYS A 34 0.82 1.79 38.49
N TYR A 35 1.61 0.77 38.15
CA TYR A 35 2.20 0.68 36.82
C TYR A 35 1.16 0.26 35.76
N ALA A 36 1.41 0.64 34.51
CA ALA A 36 0.58 0.24 33.39
C ALA A 36 0.85 -1.25 33.05
N ASP A 37 -0.21 -2.03 32.88
CA ASP A 37 -0.06 -3.44 32.50
C ASP A 37 0.48 -3.53 31.06
N TYR A 38 1.59 -4.26 30.91
CA TYR A 38 2.28 -4.48 29.65
C TYR A 38 1.39 -5.22 28.63
N GLN A 39 0.42 -6.00 29.11
CA GLN A 39 -0.54 -6.70 28.25
C GLN A 39 -1.40 -5.71 27.43
N HIS A 40 -1.49 -4.44 27.86
CA HIS A 40 -2.24 -3.44 27.10
C HIS A 40 -1.59 -3.03 25.77
N LEU A 41 -0.31 -3.32 25.54
CA LEU A 41 0.34 -3.02 24.24
C LEU A 41 -0.25 -3.81 23.07
N ILE A 42 -1.09 -4.82 23.34
CA ILE A 42 -1.79 -5.58 22.30
C ILE A 42 -3.00 -4.80 21.75
N TYR A 43 -3.65 -3.91 22.52
CA TYR A 43 -4.86 -3.18 22.09
C TYR A 43 -4.67 -2.19 20.93
N PRO A 44 -3.53 -1.49 20.79
CA PRO A 44 -3.26 -0.65 19.61
C PRO A 44 -3.29 -1.41 18.29
N LEU A 45 -2.96 -2.71 18.26
CA LEU A 45 -2.92 -3.50 17.04
C LEU A 45 -4.31 -3.68 16.38
N PRO A 46 -5.34 -4.22 17.07
CA PRO A 46 -6.69 -4.26 16.51
C PRO A 46 -7.25 -2.86 16.26
N MET A 47 -6.91 -1.88 17.09
CA MET A 47 -7.33 -0.49 16.86
C MET A 47 -6.78 0.05 15.53
N ALA A 48 -5.50 -0.19 15.22
CA ALA A 48 -4.91 0.19 13.95
C ALA A 48 -5.61 -0.50 12.77
N PHE A 49 -5.91 -1.80 12.89
CA PHE A 49 -6.70 -2.52 11.88
C PHE A 49 -8.08 -1.88 11.65
N ILE A 50 -8.79 -1.54 12.72
CA ILE A 50 -10.09 -0.87 12.64
C ILE A 50 -9.95 0.48 11.93
N LEU A 51 -8.96 1.30 12.31
CA LEU A 51 -8.72 2.60 11.69
C LEU A 51 -8.37 2.45 10.20
N LEU A 52 -7.61 1.42 9.81
CA LEU A 52 -7.31 1.14 8.41
C LEU A 52 -8.55 0.71 7.64
N ILE A 53 -9.43 -0.11 8.22
CA ILE A 53 -10.71 -0.50 7.61
C ILE A 53 -11.59 0.73 7.42
N ILE A 54 -11.71 1.59 8.45
CA ILE A 54 -12.46 2.84 8.37
C ILE A 54 -11.88 3.73 7.27
N ARG A 55 -10.56 3.92 7.24
CA ARG A 55 -9.87 4.69 6.20
C ARG A 55 -10.18 4.15 4.81
N TYR A 56 -10.05 2.84 4.62
CA TYR A 56 -10.33 2.19 3.34
C TYR A 56 -11.80 2.34 2.92
N ALA A 57 -12.72 2.17 3.87
CA ALA A 57 -14.15 2.34 3.63
C ALA A 57 -14.47 3.80 3.24
N LEU A 58 -13.93 4.79 3.95
CA LEU A 58 -14.11 6.19 3.61
C LEU A 58 -13.54 6.49 2.21
N GLU A 59 -12.33 6.03 1.90
CA GLU A 59 -11.71 6.20 0.58
C GLU A 59 -12.59 5.62 -0.53
N ARG A 60 -13.09 4.41 -0.33
CA ARG A 60 -13.84 3.69 -1.36
C ARG A 60 -15.30 4.15 -1.48
N TYR A 61 -15.97 4.44 -0.38
CA TYR A 61 -17.40 4.71 -0.32
C TYR A 61 -17.75 6.19 -0.19
N CYS A 62 -16.84 7.04 0.28
CA CYS A 62 -17.06 8.49 0.34
C CYS A 62 -16.23 9.20 -0.73
N PHE A 63 -14.90 9.05 -0.71
CA PHE A 63 -14.04 9.79 -1.63
C PHE A 63 -14.21 9.36 -3.10
N ALA A 64 -14.38 8.07 -3.39
CA ALA A 64 -14.59 7.63 -4.78
C ALA A 64 -15.89 8.15 -5.42
N PRO A 65 -17.08 8.10 -4.78
CA PRO A 65 -18.28 8.71 -5.35
C PRO A 65 -18.24 10.23 -5.34
N ILE A 66 -17.65 10.87 -4.31
CA ILE A 66 -17.46 12.33 -4.30
C ILE A 66 -16.55 12.77 -5.46
N GLY A 67 -15.46 12.05 -5.72
CA GLY A 67 -14.58 12.31 -6.86
C GLY A 67 -15.34 12.17 -8.19
N LYS A 68 -16.19 11.14 -8.33
CA LYS A 68 -17.06 10.99 -9.50
C LYS A 68 -18.09 12.11 -9.63
N SER A 69 -18.72 12.55 -8.53
CA SER A 69 -19.70 13.65 -8.57
C SER A 69 -19.05 15.00 -8.88
N LEU A 70 -17.78 15.18 -8.48
CA LEU A 70 -16.96 16.34 -8.84
C LEU A 70 -16.40 16.27 -10.29
N GLY A 71 -16.78 15.25 -11.07
CA GLY A 71 -16.35 15.11 -12.46
C GLY A 71 -14.90 14.65 -12.64
N ILE A 72 -14.21 14.27 -11.56
CA ILE A 72 -12.89 13.64 -11.64
C ILE A 72 -13.11 12.25 -12.22
N LYS A 73 -12.88 12.12 -13.53
CA LYS A 73 -12.79 10.81 -14.18
C LYS A 73 -11.72 10.05 -13.41
N ASN A 74 -12.11 8.91 -12.85
CA ASN A 74 -11.21 7.97 -12.19
C ASN A 74 -10.33 7.37 -13.30
N THR A 75 -9.37 8.17 -13.76
CA THR A 75 -8.48 7.87 -14.88
C THR A 75 -7.44 6.93 -14.29
N ARG A 76 -7.83 5.67 -14.15
CA ARG A 76 -6.84 4.62 -14.11
C ARG A 76 -6.14 4.74 -15.45
N THR A 77 -4.86 5.11 -15.46
CA THR A 77 -4.04 5.21 -16.68
C THR A 77 -4.35 3.97 -17.50
N LYS A 78 -5.07 4.16 -18.61
CA LYS A 78 -5.40 3.02 -19.48
C LYS A 78 -4.06 2.57 -19.99
N LYS A 79 -3.62 1.39 -19.57
CA LYS A 79 -2.39 0.80 -20.12
C LYS A 79 -2.54 0.79 -21.62
N ALA A 80 -1.53 1.30 -22.32
CA ALA A 80 -1.44 1.25 -23.77
C ALA A 80 -1.73 -0.17 -24.25
N ALA A 81 -2.38 -0.29 -25.41
CA ALA A 81 -2.60 -1.60 -26.02
C ALA A 81 -1.22 -2.23 -26.32
N PRO A 82 -0.96 -3.48 -25.87
CA PRO A 82 0.34 -4.12 -26.10
C PRO A 82 0.55 -4.30 -27.60
N ASN A 83 1.62 -3.70 -28.13
CA ASN A 83 1.94 -3.73 -29.55
C ASN A 83 3.44 -3.89 -29.73
N GLU A 84 3.86 -5.06 -30.20
CA GLU A 84 5.27 -5.42 -30.38
C GLU A 84 6.02 -4.48 -31.33
N ILE A 85 5.32 -3.87 -32.30
CA ILE A 85 5.92 -2.93 -33.25
C ILE A 85 6.31 -1.63 -32.54
N LEU A 86 5.44 -1.15 -31.63
CA LEU A 86 5.72 0.02 -30.81
C LEU A 86 6.81 -0.27 -29.78
N GLU A 87 6.75 -1.40 -29.09
CA GLU A 87 7.79 -1.79 -28.12
C GLU A 87 9.19 -1.85 -28.77
N LYS A 88 9.31 -2.46 -29.95
CA LYS A 88 10.58 -2.53 -30.69
C LYS A 88 11.04 -1.15 -31.18
N ALA A 89 10.14 -0.31 -31.67
CA ALA A 89 10.48 1.04 -32.12
C ALA A 89 10.96 1.91 -30.94
N TYR A 90 10.28 1.85 -29.79
CA TYR A 90 10.56 2.67 -28.61
C TYR A 90 11.72 2.15 -27.75
N CYS A 91 12.12 0.87 -27.86
CA CYS A 91 13.40 0.39 -27.31
C CYS A 91 14.60 1.22 -27.81
N SER A 92 14.48 1.83 -28.99
CA SER A 92 15.44 2.84 -29.45
C SER A 92 15.10 4.19 -28.78
N ARG A 93 15.93 4.62 -27.83
CA ARG A 93 15.71 5.72 -26.86
C ARG A 93 15.24 7.09 -27.39
N LYS A 94 15.11 7.32 -28.71
CA LYS A 94 14.62 8.58 -29.29
C LYS A 94 13.88 8.34 -30.61
N ILE A 95 12.55 8.32 -30.54
CA ILE A 95 11.71 8.36 -31.73
C ILE A 95 11.55 9.81 -32.20
N LYS A 96 11.83 10.04 -33.48
CA LYS A 96 11.60 11.34 -34.13
C LYS A 96 10.15 11.42 -34.63
N HIS A 97 9.60 12.63 -34.77
CA HIS A 97 8.24 12.85 -35.27
C HIS A 97 7.95 12.15 -36.63
N LYS A 98 8.95 12.05 -37.52
CA LYS A 98 8.85 11.29 -38.78
C LYS A 98 8.60 9.79 -38.57
N GLN A 99 9.15 9.20 -37.51
CA GLN A 99 8.95 7.80 -37.17
C GLN A 99 7.56 7.57 -36.58
N ILE A 100 7.02 8.53 -35.82
CA ILE A 100 5.64 8.49 -35.32
C ILE A 100 4.65 8.43 -36.49
N LEU A 101 4.84 9.28 -37.51
CA LEU A 101 4.03 9.26 -38.74
C LEU A 101 4.11 7.92 -39.49
N ALA A 102 5.31 7.34 -39.58
CA ALA A 102 5.50 6.04 -40.22
C ALA A 102 4.81 4.91 -39.43
N LEU A 103 4.90 4.93 -38.09
CA LEU A 103 4.24 3.99 -37.19
C LEU A 103 2.71 4.13 -37.23
N ALA A 104 2.20 5.36 -37.22
CA ALA A 104 0.78 5.67 -37.40
C ALA A 104 0.24 5.07 -38.71
N LYS A 105 0.98 5.24 -39.82
CA LYS A 105 0.62 4.65 -41.11
C LYS A 105 0.72 3.12 -41.13
N GLN A 106 1.71 2.55 -40.46
CA GLN A 106 1.91 1.08 -40.43
C GLN A 106 0.84 0.37 -39.58
N LEU A 107 0.36 1.03 -38.53
CA LEU A 107 -0.61 0.50 -37.57
C LEU A 107 -2.04 0.93 -37.89
N ASP A 108 -2.22 1.79 -38.89
CA ASP A 108 -3.49 2.46 -39.22
C ASP A 108 -4.09 3.20 -38.00
N TRP A 109 -3.22 3.83 -37.21
CA TRP A 109 -3.55 4.55 -35.98
C TRP A 109 -3.41 6.06 -36.17
N SER A 110 -4.11 6.83 -35.34
CA SER A 110 -3.87 8.28 -35.26
C SER A 110 -2.55 8.59 -34.54
N GLU A 111 -1.90 9.71 -34.88
CA GLU A 111 -0.68 10.17 -34.21
C GLU A 111 -0.86 10.24 -32.69
N ARG A 112 -2.02 10.71 -32.23
CA ARG A 112 -2.39 10.75 -30.80
C ARG A 112 -2.44 9.36 -30.16
N GLN A 113 -2.91 8.33 -30.85
CA GLN A 113 -2.93 6.98 -30.29
C GLN A 113 -1.54 6.36 -30.18
N VAL A 114 -0.62 6.72 -31.07
CA VAL A 114 0.78 6.29 -31.00
C VAL A 114 1.51 7.01 -29.86
N GLU A 115 1.18 8.29 -29.63
CA GLU A 115 1.73 9.10 -28.53
C GLU A 115 1.13 8.72 -27.16
N ASP A 116 -0.19 8.55 -27.07
CA ASP A 116 -0.90 8.10 -25.86
C ASP A 116 -0.54 6.65 -25.47
N GLY A 117 -0.10 5.84 -26.44
CA GLY A 117 0.42 4.50 -26.19
C GLY A 117 1.82 4.48 -25.54
N CYS A 118 2.42 5.65 -25.33
CA CYS A 118 3.78 5.84 -24.80
C CYS A 118 3.82 6.03 -23.26
N ASP A 119 2.69 6.35 -22.61
CA ASP A 119 2.58 6.58 -21.16
C ASP A 119 2.27 5.30 -20.35
#